data_AF-A0AAU1MYY7-F1
#
_entry.id   AF-A0AAU1MYY7-F1
#
_cell.length_a   1.000
_cell.length_b   1.000
_cell.length_c   1.000
_cell.angle_alpha   90.00
_cell.angle_beta   90.00
_cell.angle_gamma   90.00
#
_symmetry.space_group_name_H-M   'P 1'
#
loop_
_entity.id
_entity.type
_entity.pdbx_description
1 polymer ?
#
loop_
_entity_poly.entity_id
_entity_poly.type
_entity_poly.pdbx_seq_one_letter_code
_entity_poly.pdbx_strand_id
1 'polypeptide(L)'
;MAIQTAQADTFTALDACFTADLTALIGSEPPRGLAPTRFIDLVEEVRDVLAESSLGNFQDASDDLDSATTYLTDALTEPGADQPALLARARTHLRDAIETAS
;
A
#
# COMPACT_ATOMS: atom_id res chain seq x y z
N MET A 1 17.89 -16.46 -11.26
CA MET A 1 17.21 -15.34 -11.93
C MET A 1 15.67 -15.43 -11.92
N ALA A 2 15.03 -16.57 -11.62
CA ALA A 2 13.55 -16.68 -11.64
C ALA A 2 12.81 -16.06 -10.44
N ILE A 3 13.49 -15.86 -9.30
CA ILE A 3 12.84 -15.35 -8.07
C ILE A 3 12.57 -13.85 -8.16
N GLN A 4 13.49 -13.08 -8.77
CA GLN A 4 13.33 -11.63 -8.95
C GLN A 4 12.16 -11.24 -9.87
N THR A 5 11.81 -12.07 -10.86
CA THR A 5 10.70 -11.80 -11.78
C THR A 5 9.34 -11.98 -11.11
N ALA A 6 9.09 -13.14 -10.46
CA ALA A 6 7.81 -13.40 -9.76
C ALA A 6 7.54 -12.40 -8.61
N GLN A 7 8.60 -11.82 -8.08
CA GLN A 7 8.59 -10.89 -6.98
C GLN A 7 8.16 -9.48 -7.42
N ALA A 8 8.74 -8.97 -8.52
CA ALA A 8 8.28 -7.75 -9.18
C ALA A 8 6.82 -7.87 -9.65
N ASP A 9 6.41 -9.07 -10.11
CA ASP A 9 5.03 -9.36 -10.50
C ASP A 9 4.06 -9.23 -9.30
N THR A 10 4.48 -9.60 -8.09
CA THR A 10 3.62 -9.54 -6.89
C THR A 10 3.41 -8.11 -6.42
N PHE A 11 4.46 -7.29 -6.40
CA PHE A 11 4.34 -5.86 -6.08
C PHE A 11 3.46 -5.14 -7.11
N THR A 12 3.66 -5.43 -8.39
CA THR A 12 2.83 -4.89 -9.49
C THR A 12 1.37 -5.30 -9.35
N ALA A 13 1.10 -6.52 -8.88
CA ALA A 13 -0.26 -6.98 -8.62
C ALA A 13 -0.92 -6.21 -7.47
N LEU A 14 -0.19 -5.87 -6.40
CA LEU A 14 -0.71 -5.04 -5.31
C LEU A 14 -1.06 -3.64 -5.80
N ASP A 15 -0.15 -3.00 -6.54
CA ASP A 15 -0.40 -1.69 -7.16
C ASP A 15 -1.67 -1.71 -8.01
N ALA A 16 -1.78 -2.66 -8.94
CA ALA A 16 -2.94 -2.78 -9.81
C ALA A 16 -4.26 -3.08 -9.06
N CYS A 17 -4.19 -3.80 -7.93
CA CYS A 17 -5.37 -4.15 -7.14
C CYS A 17 -5.88 -3.00 -6.27
N PHE A 18 -5.00 -2.19 -5.69
CA PHE A 18 -5.37 -1.25 -4.63
C PHE A 18 -5.32 0.21 -5.07
N THR A 19 -4.57 0.56 -6.12
CA THR A 19 -4.42 1.96 -6.54
C THR A 19 -5.76 2.64 -6.81
N ALA A 20 -6.69 1.99 -7.50
CA ALA A 20 -8.00 2.60 -7.80
C ALA A 20 -8.81 2.92 -6.54
N ASP A 21 -8.90 1.99 -5.61
CA ASP A 21 -9.65 2.15 -4.35
C ASP A 21 -9.00 3.20 -3.44
N LEU A 22 -7.67 3.14 -3.28
CA LEU A 22 -6.91 4.12 -2.51
C LEU A 22 -7.06 5.54 -3.06
N THR A 23 -6.98 5.69 -4.38
CA THR A 23 -7.15 7.01 -4.99
C THR A 23 -8.60 7.51 -4.84
N ALA A 24 -9.59 6.60 -4.87
CA ALA A 24 -10.99 6.96 -4.65
C ALA A 24 -11.26 7.47 -3.23
N LEU A 25 -10.52 6.98 -2.22
CA LEU A 25 -10.65 7.45 -0.83
C LEU A 25 -10.31 8.94 -0.66
N ILE A 26 -9.34 9.45 -1.43
CA ILE A 26 -8.90 10.84 -1.36
C ILE A 26 -9.41 11.72 -2.51
N GLY A 27 -10.12 11.13 -3.49
CA GLY A 27 -10.63 11.85 -4.65
C GLY A 27 -9.55 12.37 -5.61
N SER A 28 -8.33 11.82 -5.54
CA SER A 28 -7.21 12.18 -6.42
C SER A 28 -7.30 11.47 -7.79
N GLU A 29 -6.49 11.89 -8.75
CA GLU A 29 -6.23 11.09 -9.96
C GLU A 29 -5.18 10.02 -9.65
N PRO A 30 -5.32 8.77 -10.15
CA PRO A 30 -4.32 7.76 -9.93
C PRO A 30 -3.00 8.24 -10.56
N PRO A 31 -1.86 8.09 -9.87
CA PRO A 31 -0.61 8.63 -10.38
C PRO A 31 -0.25 8.04 -11.77
N ARG A 32 0.72 8.62 -12.49
CA ARG A 32 1.14 8.14 -13.83
C ARG A 32 2.63 7.73 -13.80
N GLY A 33 2.91 6.43 -13.72
CA GLY A 33 4.26 5.84 -13.61
C GLY A 33 4.26 4.36 -13.19
N LEU A 34 5.35 3.61 -13.38
CA LEU A 34 5.44 2.17 -13.05
C LEU A 34 6.50 1.84 -11.98
N ALA A 35 6.95 2.84 -11.22
CA ALA A 35 7.97 2.64 -10.20
C ALA A 35 7.35 1.99 -8.94
N PRO A 36 7.99 0.99 -8.32
CA PRO A 36 7.49 0.38 -7.08
C PRO A 36 7.31 1.39 -5.94
N THR A 37 8.21 2.38 -5.84
CA THR A 37 8.10 3.46 -4.85
C THR A 37 6.84 4.29 -5.03
N ARG A 38 6.30 4.40 -6.26
CA ARG A 38 5.10 5.18 -6.55
C ARG A 38 3.86 4.66 -5.81
N PHE A 39 3.76 3.35 -5.68
CA PHE A 39 2.64 2.74 -4.94
C PHE A 39 2.75 3.06 -3.45
N ILE A 40 3.97 3.03 -2.90
CA ILE A 40 4.22 3.43 -1.51
C ILE A 40 3.89 4.90 -1.32
N ASP A 41 4.36 5.77 -2.22
CA ASP A 41 4.08 7.21 -2.17
C ASP A 41 2.55 7.48 -2.16
N LEU A 42 1.77 6.72 -2.93
CA LEU A 42 0.31 6.82 -2.92
C LEU A 42 -0.30 6.37 -1.59
N VAL A 43 0.17 5.26 -1.02
CA VAL A 43 -0.30 4.77 0.27
C VAL A 43 0.01 5.78 1.38
N GLU A 44 1.19 6.40 1.35
CA GLU A 44 1.57 7.48 2.25
C GLU A 44 0.71 8.73 2.09
N GLU A 45 0.42 9.15 0.85
CA GLU A 45 -0.47 10.29 0.59
C GLU A 45 -1.87 10.04 1.15
N VAL A 46 -2.43 8.85 0.93
CA VAL A 46 -3.75 8.48 1.46
C VAL A 46 -3.74 8.43 2.98
N ARG A 47 -2.70 7.83 3.59
CA ARG A 47 -2.51 7.83 5.05
C ARG A 47 -2.56 9.25 5.60
N ASP A 48 -1.77 10.16 5.04
CA ASP A 48 -1.66 11.53 5.53
C ASP A 48 -3.01 12.26 5.44
N VAL A 49 -3.75 12.10 4.34
CA VAL A 49 -5.10 12.68 4.19
C VAL A 49 -6.09 12.09 5.20
N LEU A 50 -6.06 10.77 5.42
CA LEU A 50 -6.94 10.12 6.38
C LEU A 50 -6.60 10.50 7.83
N ALA A 51 -5.30 10.67 8.15
CA ALA A 51 -4.83 11.11 9.47
C ALA A 51 -5.29 12.52 9.83
N GLU A 52 -5.41 13.41 8.84
CA GLU A 52 -5.93 14.78 9.04
C GLU A 52 -7.45 14.83 9.22
N SER A 53 -8.16 13.72 8.98
CA SER A 53 -9.61 13.64 9.15
C SER A 53 -10.01 13.61 10.63
N SER A 54 -11.14 14.24 10.95
CA SER A 54 -11.78 14.15 12.27
C SER A 54 -12.63 12.89 12.45
N LEU A 55 -12.72 12.03 11.44
CA LEU A 55 -13.49 10.78 11.48
C LEU A 55 -12.64 9.67 12.09
N GLY A 56 -13.10 9.06 13.17
CA GLY A 56 -12.33 8.03 13.88
C GLY A 56 -11.95 6.83 13.01
N ASN A 57 -12.84 6.40 12.11
CA ASN A 57 -12.53 5.32 11.18
C ASN A 57 -11.45 5.69 10.15
N PHE A 58 -11.28 6.96 9.81
CA PHE A 58 -10.21 7.40 8.92
C PHE A 58 -8.86 7.41 9.67
N GLN A 59 -8.86 7.71 10.96
CA GLN A 59 -7.66 7.59 11.79
C GLN A 59 -7.24 6.13 11.94
N ASP A 60 -8.18 5.21 12.20
CA ASP A 60 -7.92 3.78 12.25
C ASP A 60 -7.38 3.26 10.90
N ALA A 61 -8.00 3.66 9.79
CA ALA A 61 -7.53 3.32 8.45
C ALA A 61 -6.14 3.89 8.14
N SER A 62 -5.81 5.09 8.64
CA SER A 62 -4.46 5.67 8.53
C SER A 62 -3.42 4.80 9.23
N ASP A 63 -3.69 4.30 10.44
CA ASP A 63 -2.77 3.43 11.17
C ASP A 63 -2.50 2.11 10.42
N ASP A 64 -3.52 1.57 9.75
CA ASP A 64 -3.35 0.42 8.86
C ASP A 64 -2.51 0.76 7.62
N LEU A 65 -2.70 1.92 7.00
CA LEU A 65 -1.88 2.36 5.85
C LEU A 65 -0.42 2.64 6.24
N ASP A 66 -0.17 3.11 7.46
CA ASP A 66 1.19 3.28 8.00
C ASP A 66 1.89 1.92 8.17
N SER A 67 1.16 0.94 8.71
CA SER A 67 1.64 -0.44 8.83
C SER A 67 1.91 -1.06 7.45
N ALA A 68 1.01 -0.86 6.48
CA ALA A 68 1.19 -1.32 5.12
C ALA A 68 2.45 -0.71 4.46
N THR A 69 2.65 0.60 4.61
CA THR A 69 3.81 1.34 4.11
C THR A 69 5.11 0.77 4.64
N THR A 70 5.17 0.49 5.94
CA THR A 70 6.34 -0.12 6.59
C THR A 70 6.67 -1.47 5.94
N TYR A 71 5.68 -2.37 5.80
CA TYR A 71 5.91 -3.68 5.19
C TYR A 71 6.26 -3.62 3.70
N LEU A 72 5.69 -2.68 2.94
CA LEU A 72 6.05 -2.47 1.53
C LEU A 72 7.48 -1.95 1.38
N THR A 73 7.90 -1.05 2.27
CA THR A 73 9.25 -0.49 2.30
C THR A 73 10.26 -1.56 2.67
N ASP A 74 10.02 -2.31 3.75
CA ASP A 74 10.86 -3.43 4.17
C ASP A 74 10.98 -4.48 3.07
N ALA A 75 9.87 -4.77 2.37
CA ALA A 75 9.89 -5.66 1.22
C ALA A 75 10.82 -5.12 0.10
N LEU A 76 10.83 -3.82 -0.17
CA LEU A 76 11.73 -3.25 -1.19
C LEU A 76 13.20 -3.21 -0.76
N THR A 77 13.48 -2.95 0.51
CA THR A 77 14.86 -2.80 1.02
C THR A 77 15.52 -4.14 1.37
N GLU A 78 14.73 -5.13 1.78
CA GLU A 78 15.20 -6.46 2.15
C GLU A 78 14.57 -7.54 1.26
N PRO A 79 15.03 -7.70 0.01
CA PRO A 79 14.59 -8.77 -0.89
C PRO A 79 15.19 -10.12 -0.46
N GLY A 80 14.82 -10.57 0.74
CA GLY A 80 15.20 -11.84 1.34
C GLY A 80 14.06 -12.86 1.31
N ALA A 81 14.22 -13.96 2.04
CA ALA A 81 13.21 -15.02 2.14
C ALA A 81 11.89 -14.54 2.77
N ASP A 82 11.93 -13.45 3.54
CA ASP A 82 10.78 -12.89 4.25
C ASP A 82 9.94 -11.95 3.39
N GLN A 83 10.45 -11.53 2.23
CA GLN A 83 9.75 -10.56 1.38
C GLN A 83 8.33 -10.98 0.97
N PRO A 84 8.05 -12.25 0.60
CA PRO A 84 6.68 -12.70 0.34
C PRO A 84 5.76 -12.59 1.55
N ALA A 85 6.30 -12.81 2.76
CA ALA A 85 5.54 -12.65 4.00
C ALA A 85 5.26 -11.17 4.31
N LEU A 86 6.23 -10.29 4.05
CA LEU A 86 6.06 -8.83 4.15
C LEU A 86 4.97 -8.33 3.18
N LEU A 87 5.01 -8.75 1.91
CA LEU A 87 3.99 -8.40 0.92
C LEU A 87 2.61 -8.94 1.27
N ALA A 88 2.52 -10.14 1.87
CA ALA A 88 1.25 -10.68 2.35
C ALA A 88 0.67 -9.85 3.51
N ARG A 89 1.51 -9.38 4.44
CA ARG A 89 1.09 -8.49 5.53
C ARG A 89 0.66 -7.12 5.01
N ALA A 90 1.44 -6.53 4.10
CA ALA A 90 1.08 -5.28 3.44
C ALA A 90 -0.31 -5.38 2.79
N ARG A 91 -0.56 -6.47 2.06
CA ARG A 91 -1.87 -6.73 1.44
C ARG A 91 -3.02 -6.76 2.45
N THR A 92 -2.83 -7.37 3.61
CA THR A 92 -3.86 -7.43 4.65
C THR A 92 -4.18 -6.03 5.16
N HIS A 93 -3.17 -5.26 5.57
CA HIS A 93 -3.38 -3.90 6.06
C HIS A 93 -3.99 -2.96 5.00
N LEU A 94 -3.59 -3.08 3.73
CA LEU A 94 -4.21 -2.31 2.65
C LEU A 94 -5.72 -2.60 2.51
N ARG A 95 -6.10 -3.87 2.67
CA ARG A 95 -7.51 -4.27 2.62
C ARG A 95 -8.28 -3.74 3.82
N ASP A 96 -7.71 -3.90 5.01
CA ASP A 96 -8.34 -3.51 6.27
C ASP A 96 -8.52 -1.98 6.33
N ALA A 97 -7.55 -1.22 5.85
CA ALA A 97 -7.65 0.24 5.70
C ALA A 97 -8.80 0.66 4.79
N ILE A 98 -8.93 0.04 3.60
CA ILE A 98 -10.00 0.36 2.65
C ILE A 98 -11.37 0.00 3.23
N GLU A 99 -11.50 -1.15 3.89
CA GLU A 99 -12.76 -1.57 4.53
C GLU A 99 -13.15 -0.61 5.66
N THR A 100 -12.18 -0.16 6.46
CA THR A 100 -12.40 0.75 7.58
C THR A 100 -12.72 2.17 7.13
N ALA A 101 -12.12 2.64 6.04
CA ALA A 101 -12.37 3.97 5.47
C ALA A 101 -13.64 4.04 4.60
N SER A 102 -14.28 2.91 4.27
CA SER A 102 -15.48 2.84 3.42
C SER A 102 -16.82 3.14 4.09
#